data_AF-A0ABD3DH98-F1
#
_entry.id   AF-A0ABD3DH98-F1
#
_cell.length_a   1.000
_cell.length_b   1.000
_cell.length_c   1.000
_cell.angle_alpha   90.00
_cell.angle_beta   90.00
_cell.angle_gamma   90.00
#
_symmetry.space_group_name_H-M   'P 1'
#
loop_
_entity.id
_entity.type
_entity.pdbx_description
1 polymer ?
#
loop_
_entity_poly.entity_id
_entity_poly.type
_entity_poly.pdbx_seq_one_letter_code
_entity_poly.pdbx_strand_id
1 'polypeptide(L)'
;MVCAPSLKILTLIGLSSITNMGMLIGCLHKMTRLRVLTIEEVPKFSNKHILNGSLSLQHLEMGPLSSDSSNVSFNEIVDTMLLQCCTSLRRLLLKGMEHWDCLPDQLQHLTSLEELTLRDFGIEALPEWFENLESLKELYLVHCKKLRHLSSKQAMLSLSKLTLLHVCECPLLLKEKRSNKINNEGPQIVDSEWTKISHIPTVQVDFRLVSSDH
;
A
#
# COMPACT_ATOMS: atom_id res chain seq x y z
N MET A 1 20.72 17.54 18.30
CA MET A 1 20.24 16.69 17.19
C MET A 1 21.35 15.69 16.87
N VAL A 2 21.20 14.44 17.28
CA VAL A 2 22.24 13.41 17.12
C VAL A 2 22.35 13.06 15.63
N CYS A 3 23.52 13.28 15.04
CA CYS A 3 23.81 12.80 13.70
C CYS A 3 24.18 11.33 13.82
N ALA A 4 23.28 10.43 13.38
CA ALA A 4 23.50 8.99 13.38
C ALA A 4 23.64 8.48 11.92
N PRO A 5 24.75 8.81 11.22
CA PRO A 5 24.92 8.45 9.81
C PRO A 5 25.01 6.93 9.58
N SER A 6 25.31 6.17 10.64
CA SER A 6 25.35 4.71 10.62
C SER A 6 23.99 4.03 10.78
N LEU A 7 22.94 4.79 11.16
CA LEU A 7 21.61 4.24 11.43
C LEU A 7 20.99 3.66 10.16
N LYS A 8 20.48 2.44 10.25
CA LYS A 8 19.83 1.73 9.13
C LYS A 8 18.31 1.65 9.27
N ILE A 9 17.83 1.67 10.51
CA ILE A 9 16.43 1.49 10.87
C ILE A 9 16.06 2.63 11.80
N LEU A 10 14.99 3.33 11.47
CA LEU A 10 14.42 4.39 12.31
C LEU A 10 12.92 4.17 12.43
N THR A 11 12.45 4.12 13.67
CA THR A 11 11.03 4.11 13.98
C THR A 11 10.70 5.41 14.70
N LEU A 12 9.71 6.14 14.19
CA LEU A 12 9.21 7.38 14.74
C LEU A 12 7.77 7.15 15.17
N ILE A 13 7.48 7.41 16.44
CA ILE A 13 6.17 7.15 17.04
C ILE A 13 5.70 8.43 17.73
N GLY A 14 4.39 8.72 17.63
CA GLY A 14 3.78 9.82 18.36
C GLY A 14 4.25 11.19 17.87
N LEU A 15 4.50 11.33 16.57
CA LEU A 15 4.97 12.60 16.01
C LEU A 15 3.85 13.64 15.83
N SER A 16 2.70 13.46 16.48
CA SER A 16 1.49 14.29 16.35
C SER A 16 1.72 15.79 16.58
N SER A 17 2.78 16.18 17.29
CA SER A 17 3.15 17.59 17.56
C SER A 17 4.11 18.20 16.51
N ILE A 18 4.67 17.41 15.59
CA ILE A 18 5.64 17.91 14.61
C ILE A 18 4.94 18.57 13.43
N THR A 19 4.98 19.89 13.32
CA THR A 19 4.34 20.59 12.19
C THR A 19 5.24 20.79 10.97
N ASN A 20 6.55 20.53 11.10
CA ASN A 20 7.57 20.84 10.08
C ASN A 20 8.15 19.60 9.41
N MET A 21 7.62 19.29 8.22
CA MET A 21 8.05 18.14 7.41
C MET A 21 9.46 18.31 6.84
N GLY A 22 9.81 19.54 6.43
CA GLY A 22 11.13 19.85 5.89
C GLY A 22 12.24 19.59 6.90
N MET A 23 11.99 19.85 8.18
CA MET A 23 12.93 19.51 9.25
C MET A 23 13.14 18.00 9.37
N LEU A 24 12.05 17.22 9.38
CA LEU A 24 12.14 15.75 9.46
C LEU A 24 12.95 15.21 8.27
N ILE A 25 12.60 15.62 7.05
CA ILE A 25 13.28 15.19 5.83
C ILE A 25 14.74 15.62 5.81
N GLY A 26 15.05 16.85 6.23
CA GLY A 26 16.43 17.32 6.38
C GLY A 26 17.23 16.51 7.40
N CYS A 27 16.59 15.95 8.43
CA CYS A 27 17.23 15.01 9.36
C CYS A 27 17.47 13.65 8.70
N LEU A 28 16.48 13.13 7.98
CA LEU A 28 16.57 11.84 7.28
C LEU A 28 17.70 11.85 6.24
N HIS A 29 17.91 12.97 5.53
CA HIS A 29 19.01 13.13 4.58
C HIS A 29 20.41 13.02 5.23
N LYS A 30 20.55 13.29 6.52
CA LYS A 30 21.82 13.10 7.25
C LYS A 30 22.09 11.64 7.58
N MET A 31 21.06 10.77 7.51
CA MET A 31 21.14 9.34 7.78
C MET A 31 21.41 8.57 6.49
N THR A 32 22.61 8.70 5.94
CA THR A 32 22.97 8.17 4.61
C THR A 32 22.84 6.65 4.46
N ARG A 33 22.87 5.91 5.57
CA ARG A 33 22.70 4.45 5.60
C ARG A 33 21.28 3.99 5.96
N LEU A 34 20.34 4.92 6.12
CA LEU A 34 18.95 4.58 6.43
C LEU A 34 18.34 3.75 5.29
N ARG A 35 17.69 2.65 5.64
CA ARG A 35 17.04 1.72 4.71
C ARG A 35 15.61 1.43 5.10
N VAL A 36 15.30 1.48 6.40
CA VAL A 36 13.99 1.19 6.96
C VAL A 36 13.53 2.42 7.73
N LEU A 37 12.36 2.93 7.36
CA LEU A 37 11.70 4.02 8.07
C LEU A 37 10.27 3.61 8.40
N THR A 38 9.92 3.63 9.67
CA THR A 38 8.54 3.43 10.14
C THR A 38 8.09 4.72 10.81
N ILE A 39 6.93 5.25 10.39
CA ILE A 39 6.30 6.42 10.98
C ILE A 39 4.90 6.03 11.46
N GLU A 40 4.74 5.98 12.78
CA GLU A 40 3.47 5.78 13.46
C GLU A 40 2.94 7.13 13.96
N GLU A 41 1.63 7.37 13.81
CA GLU A 41 1.01 8.66 14.12
C GLU A 41 1.68 9.81 13.38
N VAL A 42 1.59 9.73 12.05
CA VAL A 42 2.21 10.69 11.15
C VAL A 42 1.74 12.12 11.53
N PRO A 43 2.60 13.15 11.45
CA PRO A 43 2.21 14.50 11.87
C PRO A 43 1.27 15.22 10.90
N LYS A 44 0.46 16.15 11.42
CA LYS A 44 -0.23 17.15 10.59
C LYS A 44 0.78 18.17 10.07
N PHE A 45 1.30 17.95 8.87
CA PHE A 45 2.20 18.91 8.24
C PHE A 45 1.40 19.98 7.50
N SER A 46 1.78 21.25 7.70
CA SER A 46 1.08 22.40 7.09
C SER A 46 1.81 22.99 5.87
N ASN A 47 3.01 22.50 5.55
CA ASN A 47 3.89 23.14 4.57
C ASN A 47 4.31 22.19 3.45
N LYS A 48 3.94 22.57 2.22
CA LYS A 48 4.41 21.99 0.96
C LYS A 48 5.76 22.61 0.62
N HIS A 49 6.84 22.10 1.21
CA HIS A 49 8.18 22.42 0.68
C HIS A 49 8.59 21.34 -0.31
N ILE A 50 8.96 21.77 -1.51
CA ILE A 50 9.68 20.93 -2.46
C ILE A 50 11.03 20.65 -1.82
N LEU A 51 11.25 19.41 -1.41
CA LEU A 51 12.47 19.00 -0.76
C LEU A 51 13.35 18.33 -1.80
N ASN A 52 14.49 18.95 -2.04
CA ASN A 52 15.48 18.43 -2.98
C ASN A 52 16.33 17.36 -2.27
N GLY A 53 16.39 16.19 -2.88
CA GLY A 53 17.19 15.08 -2.37
C GLY A 53 16.59 13.73 -2.74
N SER A 54 17.34 12.68 -2.45
CA SER A 54 16.85 11.32 -2.53
C SER A 54 17.29 10.54 -1.30
N LEU A 55 16.35 9.84 -0.71
CA LEU A 55 16.56 8.89 0.36
C LEU A 55 16.72 7.51 -0.25
N SER A 56 17.76 6.78 0.14
CA SER A 56 17.99 5.40 -0.32
C SER A 56 17.17 4.36 0.49
N LEU A 57 15.94 4.71 0.87
CA LEU A 57 15.07 3.82 1.64
C LEU A 57 14.67 2.60 0.79
N GLN A 58 14.69 1.43 1.42
CA GLN A 58 14.22 0.16 0.84
C GLN A 58 12.87 -0.24 1.41
N HIS A 59 12.55 0.19 2.64
CA HIS A 59 11.34 -0.15 3.36
C HIS A 59 10.76 1.12 3.99
N LEU A 60 9.49 1.37 3.73
CA LEU A 60 8.74 2.47 4.32
C LEU A 60 7.43 1.93 4.90
N GLU A 61 7.15 2.26 6.14
CA GLU A 61 5.87 2.01 6.77
C GLU A 61 5.30 3.33 7.27
N MET A 62 4.05 3.59 6.92
CA MET A 62 3.34 4.78 7.38
C MET A 62 1.95 4.39 7.89
N GLY A 63 1.71 4.74 9.15
CA GLY A 63 0.43 4.58 9.81
C GLY A 63 -0.47 5.81 9.68
N PRO A 64 -1.74 5.72 10.10
CA PRO A 64 -2.64 6.85 10.05
C PRO A 64 -2.10 7.99 10.93
N LEU A 65 -2.33 9.25 10.51
CA LEU A 65 -1.82 10.44 11.20
C LEU A 65 -2.42 10.56 12.61
N SER A 66 -3.74 10.36 12.72
CA SER A 66 -4.55 10.39 13.94
C SER A 66 -5.97 9.89 13.62
N SER A 67 -6.82 9.65 14.62
CA SER A 67 -8.24 9.32 14.38
C SER A 67 -8.99 10.39 13.59
N ASP A 68 -8.55 11.65 13.69
CA ASP A 68 -9.27 12.83 13.19
C ASP A 68 -8.66 13.39 11.90
N SER A 69 -7.71 12.68 11.30
CA SER A 69 -7.04 13.14 10.08
C SER A 69 -7.82 12.79 8.82
N SER A 70 -7.86 13.74 7.87
CA SER A 70 -8.39 13.49 6.54
C SER A 70 -7.43 12.65 5.70
N ASN A 71 -8.00 11.90 4.76
CA ASN A 71 -7.24 11.14 3.76
C ASN A 71 -6.28 12.05 2.98
N VAL A 72 -6.76 13.25 2.60
CA VAL A 72 -5.98 14.24 1.84
C VAL A 72 -4.67 14.57 2.53
N SER A 73 -4.70 14.88 3.83
CA SER A 73 -3.47 15.20 4.56
C SER A 73 -2.53 13.99 4.62
N PHE A 74 -3.05 12.78 4.79
CA PHE A 74 -2.20 11.58 4.83
C PHE A 74 -1.54 11.34 3.47
N ASN A 75 -2.30 11.42 2.39
CA ASN A 75 -1.79 11.21 1.03
C ASN A 75 -0.74 12.24 0.66
N GLU A 76 -0.95 13.53 0.93
CA GLU A 76 0.06 14.58 0.67
C GLU A 76 1.41 14.26 1.34
N ILE A 77 1.36 13.66 2.52
CA ILE A 77 2.52 13.33 3.32
C ILE A 77 3.24 12.10 2.79
N VAL A 78 2.47 11.05 2.50
CA VAL A 78 3.00 9.85 1.87
C VAL A 78 3.60 10.20 0.51
N ASP A 79 2.92 11.00 -0.31
CA ASP A 79 3.40 11.45 -1.61
C ASP A 79 4.71 12.23 -1.49
N THR A 80 4.82 13.13 -0.51
CA THR A 80 6.06 13.87 -0.24
C THR A 80 7.20 12.91 0.16
N MET A 81 6.93 11.87 0.94
CA MET A 81 7.92 10.83 1.25
C MET A 81 8.32 10.02 0.03
N LEU A 82 7.34 9.54 -0.74
CA LEU A 82 7.55 8.68 -1.90
C LEU A 82 8.36 9.38 -2.99
N LEU A 83 8.16 10.70 -3.19
CA LEU A 83 9.00 11.50 -4.09
C LEU A 83 10.50 11.46 -3.74
N GLN A 84 10.86 11.20 -2.49
CA GLN A 84 12.26 11.13 -2.06
C GLN A 84 12.88 9.73 -2.25
N CYS A 85 12.08 8.66 -2.32
CA CYS A 85 12.58 7.28 -2.32
C CYS A 85 12.00 6.38 -3.42
N CYS A 86 11.30 6.95 -4.41
CA CYS A 86 10.58 6.20 -5.44
C CYS A 86 11.43 5.17 -6.22
N THR A 87 12.72 5.43 -6.40
CA THR A 87 13.63 4.54 -7.16
C THR A 87 14.28 3.44 -6.31
N SER A 88 14.41 3.65 -5.00
CA SER A 88 15.08 2.71 -4.09
C SER A 88 14.12 1.84 -3.29
N LEU A 89 12.87 2.26 -3.14
CA LEU A 89 11.88 1.57 -2.34
C LEU A 89 11.57 0.18 -2.93
N ARG A 90 11.48 -0.82 -2.06
CA ARG A 90 11.15 -2.21 -2.40
C ARG A 90 9.95 -2.71 -1.63
N ARG A 91 9.75 -2.21 -0.42
CA ARG A 91 8.62 -2.58 0.44
C ARG A 91 7.91 -1.35 0.96
N LEU A 92 6.59 -1.36 0.87
CA LEU A 92 5.74 -0.30 1.35
C LEU A 92 4.55 -0.86 2.12
N LEU A 93 4.38 -0.39 3.34
CA LEU A 93 3.17 -0.62 4.12
C LEU A 93 2.49 0.71 4.40
N LEU A 94 1.24 0.84 3.96
CA LEU A 94 0.38 1.95 4.31
C LEU A 94 -0.79 1.43 5.12
N LYS A 95 -1.01 2.03 6.29
CA LYS A 95 -2.19 1.80 7.11
C LYS A 95 -3.06 3.06 7.07
N GLY A 96 -4.24 2.91 6.47
CA GLY A 96 -5.23 3.94 6.31
C GLY A 96 -6.30 3.91 7.41
N MET A 97 -7.49 4.38 7.05
CA MET A 97 -8.70 4.36 7.88
C MET A 97 -9.90 3.98 7.02
N GLU A 98 -10.94 3.40 7.63
CA GLU A 98 -12.12 2.87 6.91
C GLU A 98 -12.92 3.94 6.13
N HIS A 99 -12.73 5.22 6.47
CA HIS A 99 -13.34 6.35 5.78
C HIS A 99 -12.42 7.01 4.73
N TRP A 100 -11.22 6.47 4.49
CA TRP A 100 -10.29 6.93 3.46
C TRP A 100 -10.51 6.16 2.16
N ASP A 101 -11.10 6.84 1.20
CA ASP A 101 -11.65 6.32 -0.06
C ASP A 101 -10.70 6.44 -1.27
N CYS A 102 -9.50 6.98 -1.07
CA CYS A 102 -8.46 7.08 -2.09
C CYS A 102 -7.07 6.74 -1.53
N LEU A 103 -6.15 6.37 -2.42
CA LEU A 103 -4.75 6.08 -2.12
C LEU A 103 -3.87 7.27 -2.57
N PRO A 104 -2.64 7.41 -2.04
CA PRO A 104 -1.68 8.42 -2.49
C PRO A 104 -1.33 8.28 -3.97
N ASP A 105 -1.25 9.41 -4.69
CA ASP A 105 -1.07 9.41 -6.15
C ASP A 105 0.33 8.95 -6.56
N GLN A 106 1.36 9.20 -5.73
CA GLN A 106 2.73 8.86 -6.07
C GLN A 106 3.01 7.35 -6.05
N LEU A 107 2.08 6.53 -5.54
CA LEU A 107 2.18 5.08 -5.61
C LEU A 107 2.32 4.57 -7.05
N GLN A 108 1.68 5.24 -8.02
CA GLN A 108 1.71 4.85 -9.43
C GLN A 108 3.12 4.87 -10.05
N HIS A 109 4.07 5.56 -9.42
CA HIS A 109 5.44 5.73 -9.92
C HIS A 109 6.45 4.75 -9.29
N LEU A 110 6.02 3.87 -8.38
CA LEU A 110 6.89 2.94 -7.67
C LEU A 110 7.20 1.67 -8.47
N THR A 111 7.77 1.82 -9.67
CA THR A 111 8.02 0.71 -10.62
C THR A 111 9.00 -0.36 -10.09
N SER A 112 9.80 -0.02 -9.08
CA SER A 112 10.73 -0.95 -8.41
C SER A 112 10.16 -1.60 -7.16
N LEU A 113 8.92 -1.30 -6.77
CA LEU A 113 8.29 -1.87 -5.58
C LEU A 113 8.06 -3.38 -5.76
N GLU A 114 8.46 -4.15 -4.76
CA GLU A 114 8.34 -5.62 -4.75
C GLU A 114 7.24 -6.09 -3.80
N GLU A 115 6.99 -5.38 -2.70
CA GLU A 115 5.94 -5.73 -1.75
C GLU A 115 5.10 -4.49 -1.39
N LEU A 116 3.79 -4.62 -1.50
CA LEU A 116 2.83 -3.59 -1.12
C LEU A 116 1.82 -4.15 -0.12
N THR A 117 1.69 -3.50 1.03
CA THR A 117 0.63 -3.75 2.00
C THR A 117 -0.27 -2.53 2.12
N LEU A 118 -1.56 -2.72 1.84
CA LEU A 118 -2.61 -1.75 2.11
C LEU A 118 -3.48 -2.27 3.24
N ARG A 119 -3.53 -1.54 4.35
CA ARG A 119 -4.32 -1.91 5.53
C ARG A 119 -5.38 -0.86 5.84
N ASP A 120 -6.57 -1.30 6.24
CA ASP A 120 -7.66 -0.48 6.79
C ASP A 120 -8.29 0.55 5.82
N PHE A 121 -7.85 0.64 4.56
CA PHE A 121 -8.39 1.63 3.61
C PHE A 121 -9.87 1.37 3.25
N GLY A 122 -10.62 2.45 3.14
CA GLY A 122 -12.02 2.49 2.72
C GLY A 122 -12.26 2.52 1.21
N ILE A 123 -11.25 2.20 0.40
CA ILE A 123 -11.36 2.14 -1.06
C ILE A 123 -12.37 1.07 -1.50
N GLU A 124 -13.15 1.37 -2.54
CA GLU A 124 -14.11 0.41 -3.11
C GLU A 124 -13.49 -0.46 -4.22
N ALA A 125 -12.46 0.06 -4.89
CA ALA A 125 -11.72 -0.63 -5.92
C ALA A 125 -10.22 -0.36 -5.80
N LEU A 126 -9.38 -1.31 -6.24
CA LEU A 126 -7.98 -0.99 -6.52
C LEU A 126 -7.90 -0.13 -7.80
N PRO A 127 -7.07 0.92 -7.83
CA PRO A 127 -6.94 1.81 -8.99
C PRO A 127 -6.24 1.14 -10.18
N GLU A 128 -6.48 1.67 -11.39
CA GLU A 128 -5.92 1.12 -12.63
C GLU A 128 -4.40 1.22 -12.73
N TRP A 129 -3.79 2.21 -12.05
CA TRP A 129 -2.34 2.38 -12.06
C TRP A 129 -1.56 1.21 -11.44
N PHE A 130 -2.23 0.22 -10.84
CA PHE A 130 -1.59 -1.05 -10.48
C PHE A 130 -0.86 -1.67 -11.68
N GLU A 131 -1.26 -1.35 -12.92
CA GLU A 131 -0.54 -1.78 -14.11
C GLU A 131 0.93 -1.31 -14.17
N ASN A 132 1.26 -0.22 -13.48
CA ASN A 132 2.61 0.36 -13.44
C ASN A 132 3.55 -0.34 -12.44
N LEU A 133 3.03 -1.21 -11.57
CA LEU A 133 3.82 -1.87 -10.53
C LEU A 133 4.51 -3.16 -11.05
N GLU A 134 5.30 -3.02 -12.12
CA GLU A 134 5.91 -4.13 -12.87
C GLU A 134 6.86 -5.04 -12.04
N SER A 135 7.35 -4.56 -10.90
CA SER A 135 8.24 -5.31 -10.02
C SER A 135 7.52 -6.00 -8.85
N LEU A 136 6.21 -5.78 -8.70
CA LEU A 136 5.45 -6.26 -7.56
C LEU A 136 5.38 -7.79 -7.54
N LYS A 137 5.81 -8.37 -6.42
CA LYS A 137 5.85 -9.81 -6.15
C LYS A 137 4.83 -10.23 -5.12
N GLU A 138 4.51 -9.34 -4.19
CA GLU A 138 3.59 -9.61 -3.08
C GLU A 138 2.64 -8.43 -2.85
N LEU A 139 1.34 -8.73 -2.81
CA LEU A 139 0.29 -7.77 -2.50
C LEU A 139 -0.53 -8.25 -1.30
N TYR A 140 -0.58 -7.42 -0.27
CA TYR A 140 -1.35 -7.67 0.94
C TYR A 140 -2.47 -6.63 1.07
N LEU A 141 -3.71 -7.12 1.10
CA LEU A 141 -4.92 -6.33 1.31
C LEU A 141 -5.54 -6.78 2.62
N VAL A 142 -5.46 -5.93 3.65
CA VAL A 142 -5.82 -6.31 5.03
C VAL A 142 -6.86 -5.33 5.56
N HIS A 143 -7.97 -5.82 6.09
CA HIS A 143 -9.03 -4.98 6.69
C HIS A 143 -9.62 -3.92 5.73
N CYS A 144 -9.51 -4.08 4.42
CA CYS A 144 -10.12 -3.17 3.44
C CYS A 144 -11.62 -3.50 3.27
N LYS A 145 -12.43 -3.13 4.27
CA LYS A 145 -13.83 -3.61 4.41
C LYS A 145 -14.75 -3.18 3.27
N LYS A 146 -14.46 -2.05 2.62
CA LYS A 146 -15.24 -1.49 1.52
C LYS A 146 -14.81 -1.99 0.15
N LEU A 147 -13.66 -2.66 0.06
CA LEU A 147 -13.09 -3.13 -1.20
C LEU A 147 -13.99 -4.21 -1.81
N ARG A 148 -14.54 -3.92 -2.99
CA ARG A 148 -15.39 -4.80 -3.80
C ARG A 148 -14.68 -5.31 -5.03
N HIS A 149 -13.85 -4.46 -5.62
CA HIS A 149 -13.22 -4.73 -6.91
C HIS A 149 -11.70 -4.66 -6.81
N LEU A 150 -11.03 -5.58 -7.48
CA LEU A 150 -9.65 -5.39 -7.89
C LEU A 150 -9.60 -4.38 -9.06
N SER A 151 -8.40 -4.05 -9.52
CA SER A 151 -8.22 -3.25 -10.73
C SER A 151 -8.80 -3.99 -11.95
N SER A 152 -8.80 -3.36 -13.12
CA SER A 152 -9.20 -4.06 -14.35
C SER A 152 -8.40 -5.35 -14.55
N LYS A 153 -9.00 -6.30 -15.28
CA LYS A 153 -8.34 -7.54 -15.65
C LYS A 153 -6.99 -7.30 -16.34
N GLN A 154 -6.93 -6.26 -17.19
CA GLN A 154 -5.70 -5.88 -17.90
C GLN A 154 -4.61 -5.43 -16.93
N ALA A 155 -4.96 -4.54 -15.98
CA ALA A 155 -4.03 -4.07 -14.96
C ALA A 155 -3.54 -5.24 -14.10
N MET A 156 -4.43 -6.12 -13.65
CA MET A 156 -4.02 -7.28 -12.85
C MET A 156 -3.11 -8.24 -13.64
N LEU A 157 -3.40 -8.51 -14.91
CA LEU A 157 -2.56 -9.38 -15.76
C LEU A 157 -1.17 -8.80 -16.06
N SER A 158 -1.02 -7.48 -16.03
CA SER A 158 0.28 -6.83 -16.22
C SER A 158 1.25 -7.07 -15.06
N LEU A 159 0.73 -7.44 -13.87
CA LEU A 159 1.49 -7.81 -12.68
C LEU A 159 2.13 -9.20 -12.81
N SER A 160 2.88 -9.41 -13.89
CA SER A 160 3.46 -10.70 -14.29
C SER A 160 4.45 -11.32 -13.27
N LYS A 161 4.99 -10.51 -12.35
CA LYS A 161 5.86 -10.97 -11.27
C LYS A 161 5.14 -11.24 -9.96
N LEU A 162 3.83 -10.95 -9.88
CA LEU A 162 3.04 -11.12 -8.66
C LEU A 162 2.87 -12.60 -8.38
N THR A 163 3.54 -13.07 -7.32
CA THR A 163 3.52 -14.48 -6.91
C THR A 163 2.55 -14.75 -5.77
N LEU A 164 2.29 -13.71 -4.96
CA LEU A 164 1.46 -13.81 -3.76
C LEU A 164 0.45 -12.66 -3.71
N LEU A 165 -0.83 -13.03 -3.63
CA LEU A 165 -1.91 -12.14 -3.23
C LEU A 165 -2.51 -12.63 -1.91
N HIS A 166 -2.41 -11.82 -0.87
CA HIS A 166 -3.03 -12.09 0.42
C HIS A 166 -4.18 -11.10 0.66
N VAL A 167 -5.39 -11.64 0.80
CA VAL A 167 -6.60 -10.90 1.17
C VAL A 167 -7.06 -11.36 2.55
N CYS A 168 -7.05 -10.47 3.54
CA CYS A 168 -7.47 -10.78 4.90
C CYS A 168 -8.51 -9.77 5.36
N GLU A 169 -9.66 -10.27 5.83
CA GLU A 169 -10.74 -9.45 6.38
C GLU A 169 -11.25 -8.36 5.42
N CYS A 170 -11.35 -8.70 4.13
CA CYS A 170 -11.97 -7.87 3.08
C CYS A 170 -13.32 -8.46 2.65
N PRO A 171 -14.38 -8.39 3.49
CA PRO A 171 -15.60 -9.15 3.32
C PRO A 171 -16.32 -8.92 1.99
N LEU A 172 -16.31 -7.69 1.45
CA LEU A 172 -17.04 -7.37 0.21
C LEU A 172 -16.40 -8.00 -1.03
N LEU A 173 -15.07 -7.93 -1.18
CA LEU A 173 -14.33 -8.62 -2.22
C LEU A 173 -14.51 -10.15 -2.14
N LEU A 174 -14.63 -10.68 -0.91
CA LEU A 174 -14.80 -12.11 -0.67
C LEU A 174 -16.25 -12.61 -0.81
N LYS A 175 -17.24 -11.73 -0.98
CA LYS A 175 -18.67 -12.13 -1.09
C LYS A 175 -18.92 -13.05 -2.28
N GLU A 176 -18.40 -12.73 -3.47
CA GLU A 176 -18.62 -13.52 -4.68
C GLU A 176 -18.11 -14.95 -4.56
N LYS A 177 -16.96 -15.14 -3.87
CA LYS A 177 -16.40 -16.47 -3.63
C LYS A 177 -17.31 -17.36 -2.79
N ARG A 178 -17.99 -16.76 -1.82
CA ARG A 178 -18.85 -17.50 -0.87
C ARG A 178 -20.17 -17.91 -1.52
N SER A 179 -20.68 -17.13 -2.49
CA SER A 179 -21.92 -17.42 -3.20
C SER A 179 -21.82 -18.58 -4.20
N ASN A 180 -20.65 -18.82 -4.79
CA ASN A 180 -20.42 -19.92 -5.75
C ASN A 180 -20.44 -21.33 -5.11
N LYS A 181 -20.77 -21.45 -3.82
CA LYS A 181 -20.75 -22.73 -3.09
C LYS A 181 -22.15 -23.33 -2.81
N ILE A 182 -23.25 -22.68 -3.19
CA ILE A 182 -24.59 -23.09 -2.69
C ILE A 182 -25.64 -23.42 -3.79
N ASN A 183 -25.51 -23.01 -5.05
CA ASN A 183 -26.65 -23.15 -5.99
C ASN A 183 -26.30 -24.00 -7.22
N ASN A 184 -26.98 -25.15 -7.36
CA ASN A 184 -27.04 -26.01 -8.56
C ASN A 184 -27.83 -25.34 -9.71
N GLU A 185 -27.60 -24.07 -9.99
CA GLU A 185 -28.11 -23.39 -11.19
C GLU A 185 -26.90 -23.05 -12.06
N GLY A 186 -26.95 -23.45 -13.33
CA GLY A 186 -25.82 -23.44 -14.26
C GLY A 186 -25.10 -22.08 -14.38
N PRO A 187 -23.87 -22.07 -14.94
CA PRO A 187 -23.00 -20.91 -14.87
C PRO A 187 -23.56 -19.72 -15.66
N GLN A 188 -24.17 -18.76 -14.96
CA GLN A 188 -24.13 -17.39 -15.44
C GLN A 188 -22.69 -16.91 -15.31
N ILE A 189 -22.07 -16.60 -16.45
CA ILE A 189 -20.72 -16.05 -16.55
C ILE A 189 -20.77 -14.64 -15.96
N VAL A 190 -20.74 -14.54 -14.64
CA VAL A 190 -20.40 -13.30 -13.94
C VAL A 190 -18.89 -13.25 -13.96
N ASP A 191 -18.32 -12.21 -14.57
CA ASP A 191 -16.88 -11.96 -14.60
C ASP A 191 -16.40 -11.68 -13.17
N SER A 192 -16.23 -12.76 -12.41
CA SER A 192 -15.95 -12.69 -11.00
C SER A 192 -14.56 -12.10 -10.78
N GLU A 193 -14.37 -11.34 -9.71
CA GLU A 193 -13.07 -10.74 -9.38
C GLU A 193 -11.92 -11.77 -9.34
N TRP A 194 -12.24 -13.05 -9.10
CA TRP A 194 -11.27 -14.16 -9.12
C TRP A 194 -10.71 -14.49 -10.50
N THR A 195 -11.42 -14.19 -11.60
CA THR A 195 -10.90 -14.40 -12.97
C THR A 195 -9.74 -13.45 -13.30
N LYS A 196 -9.68 -12.29 -12.61
CA LYS A 196 -8.63 -11.28 -12.79
C LYS A 196 -7.28 -11.72 -12.19
N ILE A 197 -7.31 -12.66 -11.25
CA ILE A 197 -6.15 -13.10 -10.45
C ILE A 197 -5.82 -14.59 -10.65
N SER A 198 -6.40 -15.24 -11.65
CA SER A 198 -6.16 -16.66 -11.95
C SER A 198 -4.72 -16.98 -12.33
N HIS A 199 -3.96 -15.98 -12.80
CA HIS A 199 -2.55 -16.11 -13.17
C HIS A 199 -1.61 -16.04 -11.94
N ILE A 200 -2.10 -15.65 -10.76
CA ILE A 200 -1.30 -15.53 -9.54
C ILE A 200 -1.13 -16.92 -8.92
N PRO A 201 0.09 -17.44 -8.76
CA PRO A 201 0.35 -18.80 -8.27
C PRO A 201 -0.17 -19.06 -6.85
N THR A 202 -0.07 -18.06 -5.96
CA THR A 202 -0.47 -18.21 -4.55
C THR A 202 -1.46 -17.13 -4.18
N VAL A 203 -2.69 -17.54 -3.85
CA VAL A 203 -3.71 -16.65 -3.30
C VAL A 203 -4.11 -17.11 -1.91
N GLN A 204 -3.93 -16.26 -0.91
CA GLN A 204 -4.30 -16.51 0.48
C GLN A 204 -5.50 -15.66 0.87
N VAL A 205 -6.51 -16.29 1.47
CA VAL A 205 -7.73 -15.63 1.95
C VAL A 205 -7.97 -16.00 3.40
N ASP A 206 -8.02 -15.02 4.31
CA ASP A 206 -8.25 -15.22 5.75
C ASP A 206 -7.38 -16.36 6.32
N PHE A 207 -6.08 -16.32 6.02
CA PHE A 207 -5.08 -17.34 6.41
C PHE A 207 -5.26 -18.73 5.79
N ARG A 208 -6.11 -18.88 4.77
CA ARG A 208 -6.30 -20.13 4.01
C ARG A 208 -5.73 -19.99 2.62
N LEU A 209 -4.94 -20.98 2.20
CA LEU A 209 -4.54 -21.12 0.80
C LEU A 209 -5.78 -21.43 -0.04
N VAL A 210 -5.96 -20.63 -1.09
CA VAL A 210 -6.91 -20.89 -2.15
C VAL A 210 -6.09 -21.44 -3.30
N SER A 211 -6.30 -22.71 -3.66
CA SER A 211 -5.77 -23.21 -4.92
C SER A 211 -6.33 -22.37 -6.06
N SER A 212 -5.45 -21.84 -6.90
CA SER A 212 -5.85 -21.46 -8.26
C SER A 212 -6.17 -22.77 -8.96
N ASP A 213 -7.41 -23.25 -8.85
CA ASP A 213 -7.85 -24.41 -9.62
C ASP A 213 -7.65 -24.05 -11.10
N HIS A 214 -6.68 -24.73 -11.73
CA HIS A 214 -6.27 -24.55 -13.13
C HIS A 214 -7.35 -25.06 -14.10
#